data_AF-A0A4Y2V280-F1
#
_entry.id   AF-A0A4Y2V280-F1
#
_cell.length_a   1.000
_cell.length_b   1.000
_cell.length_c   1.000
_cell.angle_alpha   90.00
_cell.angle_beta   90.00
_cell.angle_gamma   90.00
#
_symmetry.space_group_name_H-M   'P 1'
#
loop_
_entity.id
_entity.type
_entity.pdbx_description
1 polymer ?
#
loop_
_entity_poly.entity_id
_entity_poly.type
_entity_poly.pdbx_seq_one_letter_code
_entity_poly.pdbx_strand_id
1 'polypeptide(L)'
;MSIFAGARKCNLKILAEEHGETVNDSHKLKDLKKIILASKVYDEESAKEWMNTIINERKEREENEIRKEEIAEQKRQEEIAEQKRQEEIAERRHQDEIQIAEQKRQEEIAERRRQDEIQMAERKQEEQEIELRKLEYEERKRKDEMEFELQKIRLGAEDQIKRKVSQEVKDHLIDDWSKLNSPDDLVEKLDDYDTLRSTFRSKQPRKEWHYDK
;
A
#
# COMPACT_ATOMS: atom_id res chain seq x y z
N MET A 1 45.58 -37.37 76.50
CA MET A 1 45.69 -36.29 75.49
C MET A 1 44.69 -35.20 75.86
N SER A 2 45.00 -33.92 75.66
CA SER A 2 44.05 -32.84 76.01
C SER A 2 42.98 -32.68 74.93
N ILE A 3 41.71 -32.77 75.32
CA ILE A 3 40.55 -32.65 74.41
C ILE A 3 40.43 -31.27 73.74
N PHE A 4 41.14 -30.28 74.28
CA PHE A 4 41.18 -28.91 73.79
C PHE A 4 42.41 -28.62 72.93
N ALA A 5 43.11 -29.64 72.43
CA ALA A 5 44.22 -29.46 71.50
C ALA A 5 43.70 -28.86 70.18
N GLY A 6 44.21 -27.69 69.78
CA GLY A 6 43.76 -26.97 68.57
C GLY A 6 42.46 -26.16 68.72
N ALA A 7 41.79 -26.20 69.87
CA ALA A 7 40.54 -25.46 70.10
C ALA A 7 40.76 -23.92 70.06
N ARG A 8 39.90 -23.21 69.31
CA ARG A 8 39.94 -21.74 69.21
C ARG A 8 39.50 -21.09 70.52
N LYS A 9 40.09 -19.95 70.86
CA LYS A 9 39.78 -19.17 72.07
C LYS A 9 38.28 -18.84 72.18
N CYS A 10 37.63 -18.49 71.06
CA CYS A 10 36.20 -18.21 70.99
C CYS A 10 35.34 -19.43 71.31
N ASN A 11 35.69 -20.62 70.82
CA ASN A 11 34.93 -21.85 71.06
C ASN A 11 35.06 -22.29 72.53
N LEU A 12 36.23 -22.11 73.13
CA LEU A 12 36.44 -22.38 74.57
C LEU A 12 35.73 -21.36 75.46
N LYS A 13 35.57 -20.12 75.00
CA LYS A 13 34.79 -19.10 75.72
C LYS A 13 33.31 -19.49 75.76
N ILE A 14 32.72 -19.84 74.62
CA ILE A 14 31.32 -20.29 74.52
C ILE A 14 31.10 -21.54 75.38
N LEU A 15 32.03 -22.52 75.34
CA LEU A 15 31.93 -23.72 76.16
C LEU A 15 32.01 -23.44 77.67
N ALA A 16 32.83 -22.47 78.10
CA ALA A 16 32.92 -22.08 79.51
C ALA A 16 31.64 -21.34 79.99
N GLU A 17 31.06 -20.47 79.16
CA GLU A 17 29.77 -19.81 79.44
C GLU A 17 28.63 -20.82 79.57
N GLU A 18 28.62 -21.86 78.72
CA GLU A 18 27.63 -22.95 78.77
C GLU A 18 27.72 -23.78 80.05
N HIS A 19 28.93 -23.97 80.59
CA HIS A 19 29.14 -24.58 81.91
C HIS A 19 28.75 -23.65 83.09
N GLY A 20 28.19 -22.46 82.82
CA GLY A 20 27.76 -21.48 83.82
C GLY A 20 28.90 -20.67 84.46
N GLU A 21 30.11 -20.75 83.90
CA GLU A 21 31.29 -20.06 84.42
C GLU A 21 31.44 -18.66 83.81
N THR A 22 31.77 -17.67 84.63
CA THR A 22 31.95 -16.29 84.15
C THR A 22 33.28 -16.15 83.42
N VAL A 23 33.26 -15.92 82.10
CA VAL A 23 34.47 -15.73 81.31
C VAL A 23 34.50 -14.37 80.60
N ASN A 24 35.57 -13.62 80.86
CA ASN A 24 35.86 -12.33 80.25
C ASN A 24 36.85 -12.44 79.06
N ASP A 25 36.86 -11.46 78.15
CA ASP A 25 37.73 -11.43 76.96
C ASP A 25 39.23 -11.37 77.28
N SER A 26 39.58 -10.88 78.48
CA SER A 26 40.94 -10.81 79.01
C SER A 26 41.55 -12.17 79.33
N HIS A 27 40.73 -13.20 79.56
CA HIS A 27 41.21 -14.55 79.89
C HIS A 27 42.00 -15.12 78.71
N LYS A 28 43.18 -15.67 78.98
CA LYS A 28 43.97 -16.35 77.94
C LYS A 28 43.40 -17.74 77.71
N LEU A 29 43.78 -18.34 76.59
CA LEU A 29 43.38 -19.71 76.23
C LEU A 29 43.72 -20.75 77.31
N LYS A 30 44.81 -20.54 78.07
CA LYS A 30 45.16 -21.38 79.22
C LYS A 30 44.19 -21.22 80.40
N ASP A 31 43.74 -19.99 80.66
CA ASP A 31 42.83 -19.66 81.75
C ASP A 31 41.44 -20.25 81.47
N LEU A 32 40.95 -20.12 80.24
CA LEU A 32 39.68 -20.72 79.78
C LEU A 32 39.68 -22.25 79.91
N LYS A 33 40.76 -22.92 79.50
CA LYS A 33 40.89 -24.38 79.68
C LYS A 33 40.88 -24.78 81.16
N LYS A 34 41.51 -23.98 82.02
CA LYS A 34 41.54 -24.25 83.46
C LYS A 34 40.17 -24.07 84.11
N ILE A 35 39.41 -23.06 83.69
CA ILE A 35 38.04 -22.80 84.16
C ILE A 35 37.11 -23.96 83.78
N ILE A 36 37.14 -24.40 82.51
CA ILE A 36 36.30 -25.53 82.05
C ILE A 36 36.62 -26.83 82.80
N LEU A 37 37.91 -27.13 83.00
CA LEU A 37 38.36 -28.33 83.72
C LEU A 37 38.08 -28.28 85.23
N ALA A 38 37.88 -27.07 85.79
CA ALA A 38 37.60 -26.88 87.21
C ALA A 38 36.09 -26.89 87.53
N SER A 39 35.22 -26.91 86.51
CA SER A 39 33.77 -26.96 86.69
C SER A 39 33.37 -28.26 87.40
N LYS A 40 32.51 -28.15 88.41
CA LYS A 40 32.05 -29.30 89.22
C LYS A 40 31.19 -30.30 88.45
N VAL A 41 30.71 -29.92 87.25
CA VAL A 41 29.83 -30.72 86.38
C VAL A 41 30.55 -31.08 85.06
N TYR A 42 31.89 -31.01 85.06
CA TYR A 42 32.68 -31.30 83.87
C TYR A 42 32.62 -32.78 83.52
N ASP A 43 32.07 -33.08 82.35
CA ASP A 43 32.13 -34.41 81.72
C ASP A 43 32.87 -34.30 80.39
N GLU A 44 33.83 -35.21 80.16
CA GLU A 44 34.73 -35.13 79.02
C GLU A 44 34.01 -35.44 77.69
N GLU A 45 33.04 -36.36 77.71
CA GLU A 45 32.23 -36.72 76.54
C GLU A 45 31.25 -35.59 76.20
N SER A 46 30.54 -35.06 77.19
CA SER A 46 29.66 -33.90 77.05
C SER A 46 30.42 -32.69 76.51
N ALA A 47 31.59 -32.36 77.06
CA ALA A 47 32.40 -31.23 76.58
C ALA A 47 32.90 -31.42 75.14
N LYS A 48 33.13 -32.67 74.70
CA LYS A 48 33.46 -32.98 73.30
C LYS A 48 32.25 -32.84 72.39
N GLU A 49 31.09 -33.35 72.80
CA GLU A 49 29.84 -33.22 72.04
C GLU A 49 29.45 -31.76 71.86
N TRP A 50 29.49 -30.97 72.93
CA TRP A 50 29.23 -29.52 72.87
C TRP A 50 30.24 -28.78 72.00
N MET A 51 31.52 -29.11 72.09
CA MET A 51 32.54 -28.52 71.22
C MET A 51 32.30 -28.87 69.75
N ASN A 52 31.89 -30.11 69.45
CA ASN A 52 31.52 -30.53 68.09
C ASN A 52 30.29 -29.76 67.59
N THR A 53 29.29 -29.56 68.43
CA THR A 53 28.10 -28.73 68.11
C THR A 53 28.50 -27.29 67.78
N ILE A 54 29.31 -26.63 68.62
CA ILE A 54 29.79 -25.25 68.38
C ILE A 54 30.59 -25.14 67.08
N ILE A 55 31.44 -26.12 66.78
CA ILE A 55 32.22 -26.14 65.53
C ILE A 55 31.31 -26.35 64.32
N ASN A 56 30.36 -27.29 64.40
CA ASN A 56 29.42 -27.57 63.32
C ASN A 56 28.50 -26.39 63.05
N GLU A 57 27.91 -25.78 64.07
CA GLU A 57 27.05 -24.59 63.91
C GLU A 57 27.80 -23.43 63.26
N ARG A 58 29.07 -23.23 63.63
CA ARG A 58 29.88 -22.19 63.02
C ARG A 58 30.13 -22.48 61.55
N LYS A 59 30.50 -23.71 61.22
CA LYS A 59 30.73 -24.13 59.84
C LYS A 59 29.45 -23.99 59.02
N GLU A 60 28.31 -24.38 59.58
CA GLU A 60 27.00 -24.24 58.95
C GLU A 60 26.62 -22.77 58.74
N ARG A 61 26.92 -21.87 59.70
CA ARG A 61 26.73 -20.42 59.53
C ARG A 61 27.59 -19.85 58.40
N GLU A 62 28.88 -20.18 58.36
CA GLU A 62 29.80 -19.77 57.29
C GLU A 62 29.31 -20.30 55.92
N GLU A 63 28.87 -21.57 55.84
CA GLU A 63 28.30 -22.15 54.62
C GLU A 63 26.95 -21.52 54.22
N ASN A 64 26.11 -21.14 55.19
CA ASN A 64 24.83 -20.47 54.93
C ASN A 64 25.04 -19.03 54.45
N GLU A 65 26.07 -18.34 54.94
CA GLU A 65 26.44 -17.01 54.48
C GLU A 65 26.95 -17.04 53.03
N ILE A 66 27.85 -17.99 52.70
CA ILE A 66 28.30 -18.22 51.32
C ILE A 66 27.12 -18.55 50.40
N ARG A 67 26.22 -19.46 50.80
CA ARG A 67 25.01 -19.80 50.02
C ARG A 67 24.11 -18.59 49.78
N LYS A 68 23.94 -17.71 50.77
CA LYS A 68 23.16 -16.48 50.61
C LYS A 68 23.81 -15.50 49.64
N GLU A 69 25.13 -15.35 49.72
CA GLU A 69 25.89 -14.51 48.79
C GLU A 69 25.82 -15.05 47.35
N GLU A 70 25.96 -16.36 47.17
CA GLU A 70 25.85 -17.02 45.86
C GLU A 70 24.45 -16.82 45.25
N ILE A 71 23.39 -16.99 46.04
CA ILE A 71 22.01 -16.71 45.58
C ILE A 71 21.85 -15.23 45.21
N ALA A 72 22.42 -14.30 45.97
CA ALA A 72 22.34 -12.87 45.66
C ALA A 72 23.11 -12.52 44.38
N GLU A 73 24.27 -13.16 44.15
CA GLU A 73 25.04 -12.99 42.92
C GLU A 73 24.32 -13.58 41.70
N GLN A 74 23.74 -14.77 41.83
CA GLN A 74 22.93 -15.39 40.77
C GLN A 74 21.75 -14.49 40.39
N LYS A 75 21.04 -13.90 41.37
CA LYS A 75 19.94 -12.96 41.10
C LYS A 75 20.41 -11.71 40.34
N ARG A 76 21.56 -11.14 40.71
CA ARG A 76 22.15 -9.99 39.98
C ARG A 76 22.49 -10.37 38.53
N GLN A 77 23.07 -11.54 38.32
CA GLN A 77 23.37 -12.05 36.98
C GLN A 77 22.09 -12.27 36.16
N GLU A 78 21.05 -12.83 36.76
CA GLU A 78 19.76 -13.07 36.12
C GLU A 78 19.07 -11.76 35.73
N GLU A 79 19.09 -10.74 36.61
CA GLU A 79 18.55 -9.41 36.32
C GLU A 79 19.28 -8.74 35.15
N ILE A 80 20.61 -8.80 35.12
CA ILE A 80 21.42 -8.28 33.99
C ILE A 80 21.08 -9.03 32.70
N ALA A 81 20.94 -10.36 32.76
CA ALA A 81 20.58 -11.15 31.60
C ALA A 81 19.16 -10.84 31.10
N GLU A 82 18.21 -10.59 32.01
CA GLU A 82 16.86 -10.19 31.66
C GLU A 82 16.83 -8.79 31.02
N GLN A 83 17.55 -7.82 31.59
CA GLN A 83 17.67 -6.48 31.01
C GLN A 83 18.23 -6.53 29.59
N LYS A 84 19.29 -7.33 29.35
CA LYS A 84 19.85 -7.53 28.00
C LYS A 84 18.84 -8.13 27.03
N ARG A 85 18.06 -9.13 27.46
CA ARG A 85 16.99 -9.71 26.62
C ARG A 85 15.92 -8.68 26.29
N GLN A 86 15.53 -7.85 27.25
CA GLN A 86 14.54 -6.79 27.02
C GLN A 86 15.07 -5.71 26.08
N GLU A 87 16.33 -5.31 26.24
CA GLU A 87 17.00 -4.34 25.37
C GLU A 87 17.08 -4.85 23.93
N GLU A 88 17.47 -6.12 23.73
CA GLU A 88 17.50 -6.74 22.39
C GLU A 88 16.10 -6.76 21.73
N ILE A 89 15.06 -7.09 22.50
CA ILE A 89 13.67 -7.05 21.99
C ILE A 89 13.27 -5.62 21.63
N ALA A 90 13.63 -4.63 22.45
CA ALA A 90 13.32 -3.23 22.18
C ALA A 90 14.05 -2.71 20.93
N GLU A 91 15.32 -3.10 20.75
CA GLU A 91 16.10 -2.74 19.57
C GLU A 91 15.51 -3.35 18.29
N ARG A 92 15.13 -4.63 18.32
CA ARG A 92 14.45 -5.28 17.19
C ARG A 92 13.13 -4.58 16.85
N ARG A 93 12.32 -4.24 17.85
CA ARG A 93 11.07 -3.48 17.64
C ARG A 93 11.33 -2.13 17.00
N HIS A 94 12.36 -1.42 17.45
CA HIS A 94 12.73 -0.13 16.87
C HIS A 94 13.19 -0.27 15.41
N GLN A 95 13.97 -1.31 15.10
CA GLN A 95 14.38 -1.61 13.73
C GLN A 95 13.17 -1.95 12.84
N ASP A 96 12.24 -2.76 13.31
CA ASP A 96 11.01 -3.10 12.60
C ASP A 96 10.16 -1.84 12.32
N GLU A 97 10.02 -0.94 13.30
CA GLU A 97 9.32 0.33 13.12
C GLU A 97 9.96 1.20 12.02
N ILE A 98 11.30 1.28 11.99
CA ILE A 98 12.02 2.01 10.95
C ILE A 98 11.77 1.37 9.57
N GLN A 99 11.86 0.04 9.46
CA GLN A 99 11.60 -0.66 8.20
C GLN A 99 10.17 -0.46 7.72
N ILE A 100 9.18 -0.56 8.61
CA ILE A 100 7.77 -0.34 8.27
C ILE A 100 7.55 1.11 7.81
N ALA A 101 8.16 2.09 8.49
CA ALA A 101 8.06 3.49 8.09
C ALA A 101 8.72 3.77 6.74
N GLU A 102 9.84 3.13 6.44
CA GLU A 102 10.51 3.22 5.14
C GLU A 102 9.67 2.59 4.03
N GLN A 103 9.13 1.38 4.25
CA GLN A 103 8.23 0.73 3.29
C GLN A 103 7.01 1.60 2.96
N LYS A 104 6.36 2.15 3.98
CA LYS A 104 5.21 3.07 3.80
C LYS A 104 5.58 4.30 2.97
N ARG A 105 6.75 4.90 3.21
CA ARG A 105 7.24 6.03 2.40
C ARG A 105 7.46 5.64 0.94
N GLN A 106 8.03 4.47 0.69
CA GLN A 106 8.23 3.97 -0.68
C GLN A 106 6.91 3.70 -1.39
N GLU A 107 5.94 3.11 -0.68
CA GLU A 107 4.60 2.85 -1.20
C GLU A 107 3.85 4.15 -1.54
N GLU A 108 3.93 5.17 -0.68
CA GLU A 108 3.36 6.49 -0.93
C GLU A 108 3.96 7.14 -2.19
N ILE A 109 5.28 7.06 -2.36
CA ILE A 109 5.95 7.57 -3.56
C ILE A 109 5.49 6.81 -4.81
N ALA A 110 5.36 5.48 -4.73
CA ALA A 110 4.90 4.65 -5.84
C ALA A 110 3.42 4.95 -6.19
N GLU A 111 2.57 5.20 -5.20
CA GLU A 111 1.18 5.60 -5.40
C GLU A 111 1.08 6.96 -6.09
N ARG A 112 1.85 7.97 -5.64
CA ARG A 112 1.91 9.27 -6.32
C ARG A 112 2.34 9.16 -7.77
N ARG A 113 3.35 8.35 -8.07
CA ARG A 113 3.78 8.09 -9.46
C ARG A 113 2.67 7.47 -10.30
N ARG A 114 1.92 6.50 -9.75
CA ARG A 114 0.77 5.89 -10.44
C ARG A 114 -0.33 6.92 -10.70
N GLN A 115 -0.62 7.78 -9.73
CA GLN A 115 -1.61 8.86 -9.89
C GLN A 115 -1.17 9.87 -10.96
N ASP A 116 0.10 10.29 -10.96
CA ASP A 116 0.65 11.19 -11.97
C ASP A 116 0.56 10.57 -13.37
N GLU A 117 0.85 9.28 -13.51
CA GLU A 117 0.74 8.55 -14.78
C GLU A 117 -0.70 8.52 -15.30
N ILE A 118 -1.67 8.24 -14.41
CA ILE A 118 -3.10 8.28 -14.74
C ILE A 118 -3.51 9.69 -15.20
N GLN A 119 -3.15 10.74 -14.44
CA GLN A 119 -3.46 12.12 -14.81
C GLN A 119 -2.83 12.55 -16.14
N MET A 120 -1.64 12.04 -16.45
CA MET A 120 -0.99 12.30 -17.74
C MET A 120 -1.69 11.56 -18.88
N ALA A 121 -2.17 10.34 -18.64
CA ALA A 121 -2.94 9.56 -19.62
C ALA A 121 -4.30 10.19 -19.90
N GLU A 122 -5.03 10.62 -18.86
CA GLU A 122 -6.32 11.31 -18.98
C GLU A 122 -6.18 12.61 -19.79
N ARG A 123 -5.20 13.45 -19.45
CA ARG A 123 -4.92 14.68 -20.23
C ARG A 123 -4.65 14.39 -21.70
N LYS A 124 -3.88 13.34 -22.00
CA LYS A 124 -3.63 12.93 -23.40
C LYS A 124 -4.89 12.46 -24.12
N GLN A 125 -5.77 11.72 -23.43
CA GLN A 125 -7.04 11.29 -23.99
C GLN A 125 -7.93 12.50 -24.30
N GLU A 126 -8.03 13.47 -23.38
CA GLU A 126 -8.79 14.72 -23.59
C GLU A 126 -8.24 15.52 -24.77
N GLU A 127 -6.92 15.67 -24.88
CA GLU A 127 -6.28 16.35 -26.02
C GLU A 127 -6.61 15.67 -27.35
N GLN A 128 -6.56 14.33 -27.40
CA GLN A 128 -6.94 13.56 -28.59
C GLN A 128 -8.43 13.73 -28.94
N GLU A 129 -9.31 13.74 -27.94
CA GLU A 129 -10.74 13.96 -28.16
C GLU A 129 -11.01 15.37 -28.72
N ILE A 130 -10.34 16.39 -28.18
CA ILE A 130 -10.43 17.76 -28.68
C ILE A 130 -9.94 17.84 -30.13
N GLU A 131 -8.85 17.17 -30.47
CA GLU A 131 -8.31 17.12 -31.83
C GLU A 131 -9.29 16.45 -32.81
N LEU A 132 -9.86 15.31 -32.43
CA LEU A 132 -10.89 14.63 -33.23
C LEU A 132 -12.12 15.52 -33.44
N ARG A 133 -12.57 16.23 -32.39
CA ARG A 133 -13.71 17.14 -32.47
C ARG A 133 -13.45 18.32 -33.43
N LYS A 134 -12.22 18.84 -33.45
CA LYS A 134 -11.81 19.87 -34.42
C LYS A 134 -11.83 19.33 -35.85
N LEU A 135 -11.33 18.12 -36.08
CA LEU A 135 -11.37 17.48 -37.39
C LEU A 135 -12.80 17.24 -37.88
N GLU A 136 -13.69 16.76 -36.99
CA GLU A 136 -15.10 16.56 -37.32
C GLU A 136 -15.78 17.89 -37.73
N TYR A 137 -15.47 18.97 -37.01
CA TYR A 137 -15.98 20.30 -37.33
C TYR A 137 -15.51 20.77 -38.72
N GLU A 138 -14.23 20.61 -39.05
CA GLU A 138 -13.70 20.99 -40.37
C GLU A 138 -14.26 20.11 -41.51
N GLU A 139 -14.45 18.81 -41.27
CA GLU A 139 -15.12 17.92 -42.22
C GLU A 139 -16.58 18.35 -42.47
N ARG A 140 -17.33 18.69 -41.42
CA ARG A 140 -18.71 19.19 -41.55
C ARG A 140 -18.75 20.49 -42.34
N LYS A 141 -17.86 21.44 -42.03
CA LYS A 141 -17.74 22.70 -42.76
C LYS A 141 -17.44 22.48 -44.25
N ARG A 142 -16.50 21.57 -44.59
CA ARG A 142 -16.20 21.22 -45.97
C ARG A 142 -17.40 20.59 -46.70
N LYS A 143 -18.18 19.76 -46.02
CA LYS A 143 -19.41 19.18 -46.57
C LYS A 143 -20.46 20.26 -46.84
N ASP A 144 -20.71 21.14 -45.89
CA ASP A 144 -21.68 22.22 -46.03
C ASP A 144 -21.30 23.17 -47.18
N GLU A 145 -20.01 23.51 -47.31
CA GLU A 145 -19.49 24.33 -48.41
C GLU A 145 -19.68 23.64 -49.77
N MET A 146 -19.35 22.35 -49.86
CA MET A 146 -19.56 21.56 -51.07
C MET A 146 -21.05 21.41 -51.41
N GLU A 147 -21.91 21.20 -50.41
CA GLU A 147 -23.36 21.12 -50.59
C GLU A 147 -23.91 22.44 -51.14
N PHE A 148 -23.42 23.57 -50.62
CA PHE A 148 -23.75 24.90 -51.14
C PHE A 148 -23.29 25.10 -52.58
N GLU A 149 -22.07 24.69 -52.93
CA GLU A 149 -21.59 24.74 -54.33
C GLU A 149 -22.42 23.85 -55.26
N LEU A 150 -22.73 22.63 -54.83
CA LEU A 150 -23.60 21.71 -55.58
C LEU A 150 -25.00 22.31 -55.78
N GLN A 151 -25.57 22.94 -54.75
CA GLN A 151 -26.86 23.61 -54.84
C GLN A 151 -26.82 24.78 -55.83
N LYS A 152 -25.74 25.57 -55.86
CA LYS A 152 -25.54 26.63 -56.86
C LYS A 152 -25.49 26.07 -58.28
N ILE A 153 -24.77 24.97 -58.51
CA ILE A 153 -24.71 24.30 -59.81
C ILE A 153 -26.10 23.80 -60.22
N ARG A 154 -26.83 23.17 -59.28
CA ARG A 154 -28.18 22.64 -59.50
C ARG A 154 -29.14 23.74 -59.96
N LEU A 155 -29.21 24.84 -59.22
CA LEU A 155 -30.02 26.01 -59.58
C LEU A 155 -29.61 26.61 -60.92
N GLY A 156 -28.30 26.72 -61.19
CA GLY A 156 -27.80 27.21 -62.48
C GLY A 156 -28.18 26.32 -63.67
N ALA A 157 -28.19 25.00 -63.48
CA ALA A 157 -28.63 24.04 -64.49
C ALA A 157 -30.15 24.12 -64.74
N GLU A 158 -30.96 24.18 -63.68
CA GLU A 158 -32.41 24.39 -63.77
C GLU A 158 -32.74 25.65 -64.58
N ASP A 159 -32.10 26.77 -64.26
CA ASP A 159 -32.31 28.04 -64.96
C ASP A 159 -31.91 27.98 -66.43
N GLN A 160 -30.87 27.22 -66.78
CA GLN A 160 -30.48 27.01 -68.18
C GLN A 160 -31.48 26.15 -68.93
N ILE A 161 -31.97 25.05 -68.32
CA ILE A 161 -32.98 24.18 -68.90
C ILE A 161 -34.27 24.98 -69.13
N LYS A 162 -34.79 25.65 -68.09
CA LYS A 162 -36.01 26.48 -68.17
C LYS A 162 -35.92 27.57 -69.24
N ARG A 163 -34.72 28.11 -69.52
CA ARG A 163 -34.50 29.09 -70.61
C ARG A 163 -34.53 28.47 -72.01
N LYS A 164 -34.01 27.26 -72.20
CA LYS A 164 -33.93 26.58 -73.50
C LYS A 164 -35.23 25.92 -73.94
N VAL A 165 -36.12 25.58 -73.01
CA VAL A 165 -37.42 24.97 -73.30
C VAL A 165 -38.33 25.96 -74.05
N SER A 166 -38.89 25.51 -75.17
CA SER A 166 -39.78 26.30 -76.05
C SER A 166 -41.13 26.60 -75.39
N GLN A 167 -41.79 27.69 -75.80
CA GLN A 167 -43.05 28.13 -75.19
C GLN A 167 -44.18 27.09 -75.31
N GLU A 168 -44.27 26.38 -76.45
CA GLU A 168 -45.23 25.28 -76.67
C GLU A 168 -45.16 24.22 -75.55
N VAL A 169 -43.93 23.84 -75.15
CA VAL A 169 -43.70 22.84 -74.11
C VAL A 169 -44.03 23.39 -72.72
N LYS A 170 -43.78 24.68 -72.48
CA LYS A 170 -44.13 25.35 -71.21
C LYS A 170 -45.64 25.46 -71.03
N ASP A 171 -46.36 25.77 -72.10
CA ASP A 171 -47.82 25.90 -72.08
C ASP A 171 -48.49 24.54 -71.81
N HIS A 172 -47.90 23.45 -72.31
CA HIS A 172 -48.35 22.09 -72.00
C HIS A 172 -48.13 21.66 -70.54
N LEU A 173 -47.12 22.24 -69.87
CA LEU A 173 -46.74 21.90 -68.50
C LEU A 173 -47.14 22.97 -67.49
N ILE A 174 -47.99 23.93 -67.87
CA ILE A 174 -48.19 25.20 -67.14
C ILE A 174 -48.62 25.03 -65.67
N ASP A 175 -49.41 24.00 -65.36
CA ASP A 175 -49.92 23.71 -64.01
C ASP A 175 -48.85 23.10 -63.07
N ASP A 176 -47.84 22.45 -63.64
CA ASP A 176 -46.79 21.74 -62.91
C ASP A 176 -45.40 22.41 -63.06
N TRP A 177 -45.25 23.35 -64.00
CA TRP A 177 -43.99 24.01 -64.33
C TRP A 177 -43.32 24.71 -63.13
N SER A 178 -44.12 25.29 -62.23
CA SER A 178 -43.64 25.95 -61.00
C SER A 178 -43.20 24.97 -59.91
N LYS A 179 -43.58 23.70 -60.00
CA LYS A 179 -43.24 22.64 -59.03
C LYS A 179 -41.95 21.92 -59.41
N LEU A 180 -41.53 22.02 -60.67
CA LEU A 180 -40.29 21.43 -61.19
C LEU A 180 -39.08 22.29 -60.79
N ASN A 181 -38.54 22.02 -59.60
CA ASN A 181 -37.40 22.72 -58.98
C ASN A 181 -36.20 21.77 -58.78
N SER A 182 -36.06 20.83 -59.71
CA SER A 182 -34.97 19.87 -59.77
C SER A 182 -34.61 19.74 -61.25
N PRO A 183 -33.32 19.86 -61.63
CA PRO A 183 -32.92 19.71 -63.02
C PRO A 183 -33.20 18.30 -63.52
N ASP A 184 -33.08 17.29 -62.66
CA ASP A 184 -33.37 15.90 -62.99
C ASP A 184 -34.85 15.71 -63.35
N ASP A 185 -35.76 16.19 -62.50
CA ASP A 185 -37.21 16.11 -62.72
C ASP A 185 -37.65 16.91 -63.96
N LEU A 186 -36.99 18.05 -64.23
CA LEU A 186 -37.22 18.85 -65.44
C LEU A 186 -36.82 18.08 -66.69
N VAL A 187 -35.66 17.43 -66.68
CA VAL A 187 -35.18 16.63 -67.82
C VAL A 187 -36.12 15.45 -68.07
N GLU A 188 -36.49 14.71 -67.03
CA GLU A 188 -37.40 13.56 -67.14
C GLU A 188 -38.74 13.97 -67.77
N LYS A 189 -39.34 15.08 -67.34
CA LYS A 189 -40.60 15.58 -67.90
C LYS A 189 -40.49 16.05 -69.36
N LEU A 190 -39.34 16.58 -69.76
CA LEU A 190 -39.12 16.97 -71.15
C LEU A 190 -38.97 15.75 -72.05
N ASP A 191 -38.24 14.73 -71.59
CA ASP A 191 -38.07 13.47 -72.32
C ASP A 191 -39.41 12.73 -72.49
N ASP A 192 -40.26 12.73 -71.45
CA ASP A 192 -41.64 12.21 -71.52
C ASP A 192 -42.46 12.93 -72.60
N TYR A 193 -42.41 14.26 -72.62
CA TYR A 193 -43.12 15.07 -73.61
C TYR A 193 -42.61 14.83 -75.03
N ASP A 194 -41.28 14.80 -75.22
CA ASP A 194 -40.68 14.56 -76.53
C ASP A 194 -40.98 13.14 -77.04
N THR A 195 -41.04 12.15 -76.15
CA THR A 195 -41.49 10.78 -76.47
C THR A 195 -42.93 10.80 -76.96
N LEU A 196 -43.85 11.45 -76.23
CA LEU A 196 -45.26 11.57 -76.62
C LEU A 196 -45.42 12.33 -77.94
N ARG A 197 -44.72 13.44 -78.11
CA ARG A 197 -44.73 14.25 -79.33
C ARG A 197 -44.21 13.49 -80.54
N SER A 198 -43.15 12.70 -80.35
CA SER A 198 -42.58 11.84 -81.40
C SER A 198 -43.59 10.78 -81.86
N THR A 199 -44.26 10.10 -80.92
CA THR A 199 -45.31 9.12 -81.26
C THR A 199 -46.52 9.75 -81.95
N PHE A 200 -46.86 11.00 -81.62
CA PHE A 200 -47.93 11.75 -82.29
C PHE A 200 -47.54 12.14 -83.72
N ARG A 201 -46.28 12.58 -83.93
CA ARG A 201 -45.72 12.95 -85.24
C ARG A 201 -45.55 11.74 -86.17
N SER A 202 -45.16 10.57 -85.65
CA SER A 202 -45.03 9.34 -86.44
C SER A 202 -46.37 8.76 -86.89
N LYS A 203 -47.48 9.16 -86.26
CA LYS A 203 -48.85 8.77 -86.63
C LYS A 203 -49.51 9.76 -87.60
N GLN A 204 -48.86 10.87 -87.97
CA GLN A 204 -49.34 11.74 -89.04
C GLN A 204 -48.87 11.20 -90.41
N PRO A 205 -49.78 10.99 -91.39
CA PRO A 205 -49.39 10.50 -92.70
C PRO A 205 -48.47 11.53 -93.39
N ARG A 206 -47.27 11.10 -93.81
CA ARG A 206 -46.43 11.92 -94.69
C ARG A 206 -47.21 12.16 -95.98
N LYS A 207 -47.56 13.42 -96.26
CA LYS A 207 -48.02 13.81 -97.59
C LYS A 207 -46.82 13.76 -98.53
N GLU A 208 -46.68 12.64 -99.22
CA GLU A 208 -45.81 12.47 -100.38
C GLU A 208 -46.40 13.33 -101.51
N TRP A 209 -45.79 14.48 -101.77
CA TRP A 209 -46.09 15.26 -102.95
C TRP A 209 -45.39 14.58 -104.14
N HIS A 210 -46.09 13.64 -104.78
CA HIS A 210 -45.76 13.28 -106.15
C HIS A 210 -46.17 14.44 -107.06
N TYR A 211 -45.19 15.12 -107.66
CA TYR A 211 -45.45 15.95 -108.83
C TYR A 211 -45.53 15.00 -110.03
N ASP A 212 -46.74 14.79 -110.53
CA ASP A 212 -47.01 14.11 -111.80
C ASP A 212 -46.39 14.90 -112.95
N LYS A 213 -45.81 14.17 -113.92
CA LYS A 213 -45.57 14.64 -115.28
C LYS A 213 -46.11 13.62 -116.26
#